data_AF-A0A958E2A0-F1
#
_entry.id   AF-A0A958E2A0-F1
#
_cell.length_a   1.000
_cell.length_b   1.000
_cell.length_c   1.000
_cell.angle_alpha   90.00
_cell.angle_beta   90.00
_cell.angle_gamma   90.00
#
_symmetry.space_group_name_H-M   'P 1'
#
loop_
_entity.id
_entity.type
_entity.pdbx_description
1 polymer ?
#
loop_
_entity_poly.entity_id
_entity_poly.type
_entity_poly.pdbx_seq_one_letter_code
_entity_poly.pdbx_strand_id
1 'polypeptide(L)'
;MITPTKPKKTVREKKVAKTRKIPQYNVVLLDDNDHSYDYVVEMLMKLFGHNFTTAYQMACEVYSSGRVIVFTTSKERAEFKRDQIHAFGAD
;
A
#
# COMPACT_ATOMS: atom_id res chain seq x y z
N MET A 1 -69.50 9.41 6.17
CA MET A 1 -68.20 9.43 6.85
C MET A 1 -67.24 8.58 6.04
N ILE A 2 -66.33 9.20 5.29
CA ILE A 2 -65.35 8.53 4.42
C ILE A 2 -64.01 8.48 5.15
N THR A 3 -63.53 7.28 5.47
CA THR A 3 -62.20 7.06 6.04
C THR A 3 -61.13 7.11 4.95
N PRO A 4 -60.02 7.86 5.12
CA PRO A 4 -58.92 7.80 4.17
C PRO A 4 -57.98 6.64 4.48
N THR A 5 -57.89 5.68 3.56
CA THR A 5 -56.95 4.56 3.59
C THR A 5 -55.53 5.06 3.31
N LYS A 6 -54.60 4.91 4.27
CA LYS A 6 -53.18 5.27 4.12
C LYS A 6 -52.52 4.41 3.03
N PRO A 7 -51.74 4.99 2.10
CA PRO A 7 -51.05 4.22 1.08
C PRO A 7 -49.83 3.49 1.69
N LYS A 8 -49.76 2.18 1.46
CA LYS A 8 -48.66 1.31 1.91
C LYS A 8 -47.45 1.56 1.00
N LYS A 9 -46.47 2.33 1.46
CA LYS A 9 -45.18 2.51 0.77
C LYS A 9 -44.43 1.18 0.74
N THR A 10 -44.41 0.51 -0.40
CA THR A 10 -43.51 -0.62 -0.68
C THR A 10 -42.11 -0.05 -0.94
N VAL A 11 -41.26 -0.12 0.08
CA VAL A 11 -39.83 0.17 -0.08
C VAL A 11 -39.23 -0.95 -0.93
N ARG A 12 -38.97 -0.69 -2.22
CA ARG A 12 -38.13 -1.55 -3.05
C ARG A 12 -36.72 -1.52 -2.48
N GLU A 13 -36.31 -2.60 -1.82
CA GLU A 13 -34.93 -2.83 -1.40
C GLU A 13 -34.03 -2.87 -2.65
N LYS A 14 -33.36 -1.75 -2.95
CA LYS A 14 -32.28 -1.73 -3.93
C LYS A 14 -31.12 -2.54 -3.35
N LYS A 15 -30.93 -3.77 -3.83
CA LYS A 15 -29.68 -4.52 -3.60
C LYS A 15 -28.52 -3.70 -4.17
N VAL A 16 -27.81 -2.97 -3.32
CA VAL A 16 -26.56 -2.30 -3.68
C VAL A 16 -25.56 -3.39 -4.02
N ALA A 17 -25.26 -3.58 -5.30
CA ALA A 17 -24.16 -4.44 -5.72
C ALA A 17 -22.89 -3.88 -5.08
N LYS A 18 -22.30 -4.62 -4.12
CA LYS A 18 -21.04 -4.22 -3.50
C LYS A 18 -19.96 -4.30 -4.57
N THR A 19 -19.56 -3.16 -5.13
CA THR A 19 -18.40 -3.06 -6.01
C THR A 19 -17.19 -3.64 -5.27
N ARG A 20 -16.62 -4.73 -5.78
CA ARG A 20 -15.42 -5.34 -5.18
C ARG A 20 -14.26 -4.36 -5.39
N LYS A 21 -13.70 -3.84 -4.29
CA LYS A 21 -12.49 -3.02 -4.33
C LYS A 21 -11.32 -3.91 -4.74
N ILE A 22 -10.41 -3.37 -5.55
CA ILE A 22 -9.17 -4.05 -5.92
C ILE A 22 -8.35 -4.23 -4.64
N PRO A 23 -7.86 -5.45 -4.33
CA PRO A 23 -6.99 -5.67 -3.18
C PRO A 23 -5.67 -4.92 -3.35
N GLN A 24 -5.26 -4.22 -2.30
CA GLN A 24 -3.97 -3.54 -2.23
C GLN A 24 -2.91 -4.50 -1.68
N TYR A 25 -1.68 -4.35 -2.16
CA TYR A 25 -0.51 -5.13 -1.80
C TYR A 25 0.58 -4.20 -1.29
N ASN A 26 1.24 -4.62 -0.22
CA ASN A 26 2.35 -3.89 0.38
C ASN A 26 3.66 -4.44 -0.19
N VAL A 27 4.53 -3.53 -0.62
CA VAL A 27 5.95 -3.81 -0.82
C VAL A 27 6.63 -3.61 0.52
N VAL A 28 7.21 -4.67 1.05
CA VAL A 28 7.87 -4.68 2.36
C VAL A 28 9.35 -4.87 2.12
N LEU A 29 10.16 -3.96 2.66
CA LEU A 29 11.61 -4.14 2.73
C LEU A 29 11.90 -4.86 4.04
N LEU A 30 12.72 -5.91 3.97
CA LEU A 30 13.17 -6.69 5.12
C LEU A 30 14.63 -6.30 5.41
N ASP A 31 14.96 -6.26 6.69
CA ASP A 31 16.34 -6.06 7.12
C ASP A 31 17.17 -7.28 6.71
N ASP A 32 18.30 -7.01 6.05
CA ASP A 32 19.34 -7.97 5.78
C ASP A 32 20.66 -7.37 6.25
N ASN A 33 21.55 -8.19 6.79
CA ASN A 33 22.74 -7.74 7.50
C ASN A 33 23.85 -7.23 6.55
N ASP A 34 23.59 -7.21 5.24
CA ASP A 34 24.54 -6.93 4.16
C ASP A 34 24.40 -5.51 3.57
N HIS A 35 23.51 -4.65 4.07
CA HIS A 35 23.23 -3.34 3.44
C HIS A 35 23.47 -2.12 4.33
N SER A 36 24.18 -1.14 3.78
CA SER A 36 24.42 0.17 4.39
C SER A 36 23.16 1.04 4.42
N TYR A 37 23.00 1.88 5.46
CA TYR A 37 21.91 2.86 5.56
C TYR A 37 21.82 3.78 4.34
N ASP A 38 22.96 4.27 3.86
CA ASP A 38 23.02 5.23 2.75
C ASP A 38 22.45 4.63 1.46
N TYR A 39 22.82 3.38 1.18
CA TYR A 39 22.30 2.60 0.05
C TYR A 39 20.77 2.45 0.11
N VAL A 40 20.21 2.07 1.27
CA VAL A 40 18.76 1.91 1.44
C VAL A 40 18.04 3.24 1.23
N VAL A 41 18.59 4.35 1.74
CA VAL A 41 18.02 5.69 1.57
C VAL A 41 18.04 6.11 0.10
N GLU A 42 19.18 5.98 -0.59
CA GLU A 42 19.29 6.30 -2.01
C GLU A 42 18.33 5.47 -2.87
N MET A 43 18.23 4.17 -2.60
CA MET A 43 17.32 3.25 -3.29
C MET A 43 15.86 3.69 -3.11
N LEU A 44 15.44 4.03 -1.88
CA LEU A 44 14.08 4.48 -1.60
C LEU A 44 13.76 5.80 -2.30
N MET A 45 14.71 6.73 -2.36
CA MET A 45 14.55 7.99 -3.10
C MET A 45 14.44 7.77 -4.60
N LYS A 46 15.34 6.96 -5.20
CA LYS A 46 15.39 6.72 -6.66
C LYS A 46 14.22 5.88 -7.17
N LEU A 47 13.84 4.82 -6.44
CA LEU A 47 12.80 3.89 -6.90
C LEU A 47 11.38 4.31 -6.51
N PHE A 48 11.20 4.93 -5.35
CA PHE A 48 9.86 5.26 -4.83
C PHE A 48 9.57 6.77 -4.82
N GLY A 49 10.58 7.62 -5.07
CA GLY A 49 10.42 9.07 -5.08
C GLY A 49 10.22 9.66 -3.68
N HIS A 50 10.62 8.93 -2.64
CA HIS A 50 10.60 9.46 -1.28
C HIS A 50 11.62 10.59 -1.15
N ASN A 51 11.33 11.58 -0.30
CA ASN A 51 12.34 12.57 0.09
C ASN A 51 13.35 11.93 1.07
N PHE A 52 14.51 12.57 1.24
CA PHE A 52 15.58 12.07 2.11
C PHE A 52 15.09 11.79 3.54
N THR A 53 14.34 12.70 4.16
CA THR A 53 13.86 12.53 5.54
C THR A 53 12.97 11.30 5.68
N THR A 54 12.02 11.10 4.76
CA THR A 54 11.14 9.93 4.76
C THR A 54 11.91 8.65 4.50
N ALA A 55 12.83 8.65 3.53
CA ALA A 55 13.66 7.49 3.22
C ALA A 55 14.57 7.10 4.41
N TYR A 56 15.16 8.09 5.08
CA TYR A 56 15.97 7.89 6.28
C TYR A 56 15.17 7.32 7.45
N GLN A 57 13.96 7.83 7.69
CA GLN A 57 13.06 7.27 8.71
C GLN A 57 12.71 5.81 8.41
N MET A 58 12.43 5.47 7.16
CA MET A 58 12.16 4.09 6.74
C MET A 58 13.39 3.19 6.91
N ALA A 59 14.60 3.70 6.62
CA ALA A 59 15.84 2.98 6.82
C ALA A 59 16.12 2.71 8.33
N CYS A 60 15.83 3.67 9.20
CA CYS A 60 15.88 3.43 10.65
C CYS A 60 14.83 2.42 11.12
N GLU A 61 13.62 2.48 10.55
CA GLU A 61 12.54 1.56 10.90
C GLU A 61 12.85 0.12 10.51
N VAL A 62 13.39 -0.12 9.31
CA VAL A 62 13.77 -1.47 8.86
C VAL A 62 14.84 -2.05 9.77
N TYR A 63 15.87 -1.27 10.11
CA TYR A 63 16.94 -1.72 11.00
C TYR A 63 16.41 -2.05 12.41
N SER A 64 15.54 -1.21 12.97
CA SER A 64 15.05 -1.42 14.34
C SER A 64 13.96 -2.48 14.44
N SER A 65 13.11 -2.63 13.42
CA SER A 65 11.92 -3.51 13.45
C SER A 65 12.07 -4.76 12.58
N GLY A 66 13.17 -4.88 11.83
CA GLY A 66 13.43 -5.94 10.86
C GLY A 66 12.64 -5.84 9.56
N ARG A 67 11.74 -4.85 9.43
CA ARG A 67 10.87 -4.65 8.27
C ARG A 67 10.25 -3.27 8.21
N VAL A 68 9.95 -2.78 7.01
CA VAL A 68 9.20 -1.54 6.76
C VAL A 68 8.34 -1.66 5.51
N ILE A 69 7.16 -1.02 5.49
CA ILE A 69 6.32 -0.94 4.29
C ILE A 69 6.75 0.30 3.49
N VAL A 70 7.27 0.09 2.28
CA VAL A 70 7.82 1.17 1.45
C VAL A 70 6.81 1.71 0.44
N PHE A 71 5.82 0.88 0.05
CA PHE A 71 4.80 1.25 -0.93
C PHE A 71 3.56 0.34 -0.86
N THR A 72 2.37 0.88 -1.12
CA THR A 72 1.11 0.11 -1.17
C THR A 72 0.40 0.37 -2.50
N THR A 73 0.20 -0.68 -3.31
CA THR A 73 -0.33 -0.55 -4.68
C THR A 73 -1.03 -1.85 -5.14
N SER A 74 -1.54 -1.89 -6.36
CA SER A 74 -2.01 -3.15 -7.00
C SER A 74 -0.88 -4.18 -7.11
N LYS A 75 -1.25 -5.47 -7.17
CA LYS A 75 -0.31 -6.61 -7.17
C LYS A 75 0.80 -6.46 -8.22
N GLU A 76 0.43 -6.21 -9.47
CA GLU A 76 1.37 -6.10 -10.59
C GLU A 76 2.41 -4.99 -10.39
N ARG A 77 1.99 -3.82 -9.89
CA ARG A 77 2.91 -2.71 -9.57
C ARG A 77 3.80 -3.04 -8.38
N ALA A 78 3.29 -3.77 -7.39
CA ALA A 78 4.07 -4.20 -6.24
C ALA A 78 5.15 -5.22 -6.66
N GLU A 79 4.80 -6.17 -7.52
CA GLU A 79 5.74 -7.15 -8.11
C GLU A 79 6.82 -6.43 -8.93
N PHE A 80 6.43 -5.50 -9.80
CA PHE A 80 7.38 -4.70 -10.56
C PHE A 80 8.34 -3.91 -9.65
N LYS A 81 7.82 -3.25 -8.61
CA LYS A 81 8.65 -2.49 -7.65
C LYS A 81 9.63 -3.37 -6.88
N ARG A 82 9.21 -4.59 -6.49
CA ARG A 82 10.10 -5.59 -5.89
C ARG A 82 11.23 -5.95 -6.85
N ASP A 83 10.90 -6.21 -8.11
CA ASP A 83 11.91 -6.58 -9.11
C ASP A 83 12.88 -5.43 -9.39
N GLN A 84 12.42 -4.17 -9.33
CA GLN A 84 13.31 -3.00 -9.38
C GLN A 84 14.28 -2.94 -8.19
N ILE A 85 13.85 -3.30 -6.98
CA ILE A 85 14.72 -3.36 -5.80
C ILE A 85 15.81 -4.42 -6.01
N HIS A 86 15.43 -5.65 -6.39
CA HIS A 86 16.42 -6.71 -6.64
C HIS A 86 17.39 -6.38 -7.77
N ALA A 87 16.94 -5.64 -8.79
CA ALA A 87 17.77 -5.23 -9.92
C ALA A 87 18.62 -3.97 -9.65
N PHE A 88 18.39 -3.25 -8.55
CA PHE A 88 19.15 -2.04 -8.21
C PHE A 88 20.64 -2.35 -7.94
N GLY A 89 20.94 -3.61 -7.59
CA GLY A 89 22.29 -4.14 -7.43
C GLY A 89 22.80 -3.94 -6.00
N ALA A 90 23.45 -4.96 -5.42
CA ALA A 90 24.00 -4.86 -4.07
C ALA A 90 25.14 -3.83 -4.02
N ASP A 91 25.19 -3.08 -2.91
CA ASP A 91 26.42 -2.46 -2.41
C ASP A 91 27.38 -3.55 -1.91
#